data_AF-A0A7C5QPG1-F1
#
_entry.id   AF-A0A7C5QPG1-F1
#
_cell.length_a   1.000
_cell.length_b   1.000
_cell.length_c   1.000
_cell.angle_alpha   90.00
_cell.angle_beta   90.00
_cell.angle_gamma   90.00
#
_symmetry.space_group_name_H-M   'P 1'
#
loop_
_entity.id
_entity.type
_entity.pdbx_description
1 polymer ?
#
loop_
_entity_poly.entity_id
_entity_poly.type
_entity_poly.pdbx_seq_one_letter_code
_entity_poly.pdbx_strand_id
1 'polypeptide(L)'
;MMMSRTKCLPLLLAFQCANLVSGGIVIDRNAPEQATAAFSFSRVPSPCRNDAATQARFILVEGCLDSHSGGLDKLHDGKLPADEDEPSSNFFFAPGTDGGRILVDLGRPMEIQQVNTYSWHPGSRAPQVYKLYASESAAAPPRDADPVACGWRLVANVDTRPATGPVGGQHGVSIDGTIGRCRYLLFDVHRTEDKDPFGNTFYSELDVIEHGGPAPEPVVTGGARETITIDGKYQVTLDTTETPDLTQWARDELAPVLREWYPKIADLLASPGYIAPRHIRIVFSRDMDGVAATGGSRIRCAAKWFRKNLRGEAKGCVIHELVHVVQQYGLARRANPNANTPGWLVEGIADYVRWFLYEPQSRGAELAKRHVATARYDDGYRVSANFLNWVTQTHGPAVVPKINAALREGRYQDELWQKLTGRALPELGEDWKKSLIEKR
;
A
#
# COMPACT_ATOMS: atom_id res chain seq x y z
N MET A 1 -18.67 -73.69 -22.59
CA MET A 1 -18.70 -72.65 -23.63
C MET A 1 -19.01 -71.33 -22.93
N MET A 2 -17.98 -70.66 -22.40
CA MET A 2 -18.11 -69.52 -21.50
C MET A 2 -17.14 -68.46 -22.02
N MET A 3 -17.65 -67.54 -22.85
CA MET A 3 -16.86 -66.48 -23.47
C MET A 3 -16.70 -65.33 -22.47
N SER A 4 -15.49 -65.20 -21.94
CA SER A 4 -14.99 -64.03 -21.22
C SER A 4 -14.85 -62.86 -22.20
N ARG A 5 -15.55 -61.75 -21.95
CA ARG A 5 -15.38 -60.48 -22.67
C ARG A 5 -14.30 -59.65 -21.99
N THR A 6 -13.09 -59.70 -22.55
CA THR A 6 -12.00 -58.79 -22.19
C THR A 6 -12.34 -57.38 -22.68
N LYS A 7 -12.52 -56.42 -21.76
CA LYS A 7 -12.68 -55.00 -22.09
C LYS A 7 -11.30 -54.43 -22.43
N CYS A 8 -11.07 -54.07 -23.69
CA CYS A 8 -9.97 -53.20 -24.10
C CYS A 8 -10.22 -51.78 -23.57
N LEU A 9 -9.27 -51.27 -22.78
CA LEU A 9 -9.19 -49.87 -22.37
C LEU A 9 -8.45 -49.10 -23.49
N PRO A 10 -8.94 -47.97 -24.00
CA PRO A 10 -8.20 -47.19 -24.99
C PRO A 10 -7.10 -46.41 -24.27
N LEU A 11 -5.86 -46.62 -24.70
CA LEU A 11 -4.69 -45.84 -24.32
C LEU A 11 -4.84 -44.44 -24.92
N LEU A 12 -5.32 -43.48 -24.12
CA LEU A 12 -5.26 -42.06 -24.47
C LEU A 12 -3.80 -41.62 -24.46
N LEU A 13 -3.17 -41.51 -25.63
CA LEU A 13 -1.96 -40.72 -25.80
C LEU A 13 -2.32 -39.25 -25.56
N ALA A 14 -2.00 -38.76 -24.36
CA ALA A 14 -1.96 -37.32 -24.11
C ALA A 14 -0.79 -36.73 -24.91
N PHE A 15 -1.07 -36.04 -26.01
CA PHE A 15 -0.14 -35.08 -26.58
C PHE A 15 0.02 -33.95 -25.56
N GLN A 16 1.05 -34.03 -24.72
CA GLN A 16 1.59 -32.85 -24.08
C GLN A 16 2.20 -31.98 -25.18
N CYS A 17 1.44 -30.99 -25.64
CA CYS A 17 2.05 -29.80 -26.20
C CYS A 17 2.88 -29.17 -25.08
N ALA A 18 4.16 -29.52 -25.01
CA ALA A 18 5.13 -28.69 -24.35
C ALA A 18 5.10 -27.35 -25.11
N ASN A 19 4.46 -26.35 -24.52
CA ASN A 19 4.68 -24.97 -24.91
C ASN A 19 6.16 -24.69 -24.64
N LEU A 20 6.99 -24.82 -25.65
CA LEU A 20 8.30 -24.19 -25.67
C LEU A 20 8.02 -22.69 -25.58
N VAL A 21 8.14 -22.12 -24.38
CA VAL A 21 8.19 -20.66 -24.21
C VAL A 21 9.44 -20.21 -24.96
N SER A 22 9.25 -19.62 -26.13
CA SER A 22 10.33 -18.96 -26.84
C SER A 22 10.71 -17.72 -26.03
N GLY A 23 11.80 -17.79 -25.27
CA GLY A 23 12.36 -16.62 -24.61
C GLY A 23 12.71 -15.52 -25.62
N GLY A 24 12.65 -14.26 -25.21
CA GLY A 24 12.88 -13.12 -26.08
C GLY A 24 13.01 -11.77 -25.37
N ILE A 25 12.94 -10.70 -26.16
CA ILE A 25 12.96 -9.31 -25.68
C ILE A 25 11.53 -8.76 -25.82
N VAL A 26 10.94 -8.35 -24.71
CA VAL A 26 9.66 -7.63 -24.67
C VAL A 26 9.94 -6.19 -24.31
N ILE A 27 9.51 -5.26 -25.18
CA ILE A 27 9.59 -3.82 -24.94
C ILE A 27 8.17 -3.30 -24.80
N ASP A 28 7.91 -2.51 -23.77
CA ASP A 28 6.64 -1.81 -23.58
C ASP A 28 6.85 -0.37 -23.12
N ARG A 29 5.86 0.49 -23.37
CA ARG A 29 5.99 1.92 -23.12
C ARG A 29 4.68 2.53 -22.68
N ASN A 30 4.77 3.49 -21.77
CA ASN A 30 3.69 4.43 -21.48
C ASN A 30 4.06 5.77 -22.09
N ALA A 31 3.16 6.35 -22.90
CA ALA A 31 3.34 7.71 -23.40
C ALA A 31 3.41 8.71 -22.22
N PRO A 32 3.97 9.93 -22.40
CA PRO A 32 4.05 10.93 -21.34
C PRO A 32 2.74 11.15 -20.57
N GLU A 33 1.61 11.14 -21.27
CA GLU A 33 0.28 11.37 -20.68
C GLU A 33 -0.27 10.16 -19.90
N GLN A 34 0.36 9.00 -20.06
CA GLN A 34 -0.01 7.73 -19.43
C GLN A 34 0.99 7.31 -18.35
N ALA A 35 2.19 7.89 -18.37
CA ALA A 35 3.24 7.59 -17.41
C ALA A 35 2.83 8.04 -16.00
N THR A 36 3.06 7.17 -15.02
CA THR A 36 2.79 7.48 -13.62
C THR A 36 3.89 6.90 -12.75
N ALA A 37 4.08 7.44 -11.55
CA ALA A 37 5.03 6.92 -10.56
C ALA A 37 4.92 5.40 -10.32
N ALA A 38 3.78 4.76 -10.66
CA ALA A 38 3.56 3.33 -10.51
C ALA A 38 4.31 2.41 -11.48
N PHE A 39 4.93 2.93 -12.56
CA PHE A 39 5.65 2.12 -13.57
C PHE A 39 4.89 0.85 -13.98
N SER A 40 3.59 1.00 -14.26
CA SER A 40 2.72 -0.10 -14.67
C SER A 40 2.73 -0.22 -16.19
N PHE A 41 3.19 -1.36 -16.71
CA PHE A 41 3.21 -1.65 -18.14
C PHE A 41 2.21 -2.76 -18.48
N SER A 42 1.80 -2.85 -19.74
CA SER A 42 0.86 -3.86 -20.21
C SER A 42 1.51 -5.23 -20.45
N ARG A 43 2.80 -5.23 -20.85
CA ARG A 43 3.53 -6.43 -21.27
C ARG A 43 4.85 -6.66 -20.54
N VAL A 44 5.37 -5.64 -19.86
CA VAL A 44 6.59 -5.75 -19.02
C VAL A 44 6.13 -5.80 -17.56
N PRO A 45 6.70 -6.68 -16.71
CA PRO A 45 6.39 -6.67 -15.29
C PRO A 45 6.70 -5.32 -14.64
N SER A 46 6.01 -4.98 -13.55
CA SER A 46 6.36 -3.79 -12.77
C SER A 46 7.69 -4.00 -12.01
N PRO A 47 8.46 -2.93 -11.74
CA PRO A 47 9.69 -3.02 -10.96
C PRO A 47 9.44 -3.64 -9.59
N CYS A 48 10.40 -4.41 -9.08
CA CYS A 48 10.25 -5.15 -7.83
C CYS A 48 11.35 -4.80 -6.82
N ARG A 49 11.11 -5.09 -5.54
CA ARG A 49 11.99 -4.66 -4.42
C ARG A 49 12.80 -5.78 -3.76
N ASN A 50 12.67 -7.01 -4.26
CA ASN A 50 13.18 -8.21 -3.61
C ASN A 50 13.87 -9.17 -4.60
N ASP A 51 14.44 -8.63 -5.66
CA ASP A 51 15.13 -9.37 -6.71
C ASP A 51 16.65 -9.53 -6.42
N ALA A 52 17.36 -10.23 -7.30
CA ALA A 52 18.78 -10.51 -7.12
C ALA A 52 19.67 -9.26 -7.30
N ALA A 53 19.25 -8.27 -8.10
CA ALA A 53 19.98 -7.02 -8.29
C ALA A 53 20.02 -6.19 -7.01
N THR A 54 18.96 -6.23 -6.19
CA THR A 54 18.90 -5.52 -4.90
C THR A 54 20.11 -5.82 -3.99
N GLN A 55 20.68 -7.03 -4.07
CA GLN A 55 21.87 -7.45 -3.30
C GLN A 55 23.15 -7.50 -4.14
N ALA A 56 23.08 -7.20 -5.43
CA ALA A 56 24.21 -7.23 -6.34
C ALA A 56 25.13 -6.02 -6.13
N ARG A 57 26.35 -6.13 -6.64
CA ARG A 57 27.29 -5.02 -6.68
C ARG A 57 27.34 -4.44 -8.09
N PHE A 58 27.01 -3.16 -8.21
CA PHE A 58 27.10 -2.40 -9.45
C PHE A 58 28.43 -1.66 -9.53
N ILE A 59 29.07 -1.73 -10.70
CA ILE A 59 30.40 -1.14 -10.93
C ILE A 59 30.39 -0.42 -12.27
N LEU A 60 30.84 0.83 -12.27
CA LEU A 60 31.12 1.58 -13.50
C LEU A 60 32.46 1.11 -14.08
N VAL A 61 32.41 0.32 -15.14
CA VAL A 61 33.60 -0.17 -15.85
C VAL A 61 34.10 0.89 -16.82
N GLU A 62 33.17 1.58 -17.48
CA GLU A 62 33.45 2.63 -18.45
C GLU A 62 32.34 3.68 -18.45
N GLY A 63 32.68 4.91 -18.81
CA GLY A 63 31.77 6.05 -18.91
C GLY A 63 32.01 7.08 -17.81
N CYS A 64 31.38 8.24 -17.95
CA CYS A 64 31.43 9.32 -16.97
C CYS A 64 30.03 9.54 -16.41
N LEU A 65 29.88 9.45 -15.09
CA LEU A 65 28.62 9.75 -14.41
C LEU A 65 28.36 11.26 -14.42
N ASP A 66 27.12 11.69 -14.66
CA ASP A 66 26.75 13.09 -14.45
C ASP A 66 26.78 13.45 -12.95
N SER A 67 27.18 14.67 -12.60
CA SER A 67 27.20 15.13 -11.20
C SER A 67 25.81 15.22 -10.55
N HIS A 68 24.74 15.31 -11.33
CA HIS A 68 23.35 15.35 -10.87
C HIS A 68 22.67 13.98 -10.90
N SER A 69 23.36 12.95 -11.40
CA SER A 69 22.89 11.57 -11.36
C SER A 69 22.80 11.09 -9.91
N GLY A 70 21.76 10.31 -9.60
CA GLY A 70 21.61 9.67 -8.29
C GLY A 70 22.64 8.55 -8.02
N GLY A 71 23.45 8.19 -9.03
CA GLY A 71 24.50 7.19 -8.92
C GLY A 71 24.03 5.76 -9.20
N LEU A 72 24.96 4.81 -9.16
CA LEU A 72 24.71 3.39 -9.49
C LEU A 72 23.67 2.73 -8.58
N ASP A 73 23.57 3.16 -7.32
CA ASP A 73 22.60 2.61 -6.37
C ASP A 73 21.15 2.76 -6.86
N LYS A 74 20.86 3.76 -7.72
CA LYS A 74 19.53 3.97 -8.32
C LYS A 74 19.11 2.92 -9.34
N LEU A 75 20.00 2.01 -9.68
CA LEU A 75 19.67 0.90 -10.54
C LEU A 75 19.13 -0.30 -9.75
N HIS A 76 19.18 -0.28 -8.41
CA HIS A 76 18.82 -1.45 -7.61
C HIS A 76 18.40 -1.12 -6.16
N ASP A 77 17.95 0.10 -5.88
CA ASP A 77 17.59 0.52 -4.51
C ASP A 77 16.13 0.20 -4.15
N GLY A 78 15.38 -0.44 -5.06
CA GLY A 78 13.99 -0.84 -4.86
C GLY A 78 13.05 0.36 -4.74
N LYS A 79 13.42 1.50 -5.32
CA LYS A 79 12.62 2.73 -5.37
C LYS A 79 12.48 3.18 -6.81
N LEU A 80 11.51 4.05 -7.05
CA LEU A 80 11.24 4.61 -8.37
C LEU A 80 11.03 6.12 -8.26
N PRO A 81 11.37 6.88 -9.31
CA PRO A 81 11.07 8.30 -9.36
C PRO A 81 9.55 8.53 -9.32
N ALA A 82 9.16 9.63 -8.68
CA ALA A 82 7.77 10.06 -8.59
C ALA A 82 7.35 10.97 -9.75
N ASP A 83 8.32 11.57 -10.43
CA ASP A 83 8.12 12.50 -11.55
C ASP A 83 9.02 12.13 -12.75
N GLU A 84 8.67 12.64 -13.93
CA GLU A 84 9.34 12.34 -15.18
C GLU A 84 10.71 13.00 -15.31
N ASP A 85 11.03 14.04 -14.55
CA ASP A 85 12.37 14.65 -14.52
C ASP A 85 12.91 14.74 -13.09
N GLU A 86 13.38 13.59 -12.58
CA GLU A 86 13.90 13.46 -11.22
C GLU A 86 15.36 12.94 -11.21
N PRO A 87 16.37 13.79 -11.51
CA PRO A 87 17.77 13.38 -11.68
C PRO A 87 18.36 12.61 -10.51
N SER A 88 18.04 13.01 -9.26
CA SER A 88 18.56 12.37 -8.05
C SER A 88 18.01 10.96 -7.81
N SER A 89 16.93 10.60 -8.49
CA SER A 89 16.24 9.31 -8.38
C SER A 89 16.50 8.42 -9.60
N ASN A 90 17.40 8.83 -10.51
CA ASN A 90 17.77 8.09 -11.70
C ASN A 90 19.30 8.01 -11.86
N PHE A 91 19.77 6.97 -12.53
CA PHE A 91 21.12 6.88 -13.04
C PHE A 91 21.19 7.40 -14.49
N PHE A 92 22.18 8.23 -14.79
CA PHE A 92 22.51 8.62 -16.17
C PHE A 92 23.98 9.06 -16.32
N PHE A 93 24.50 8.90 -17.55
CA PHE A 93 25.84 9.35 -17.94
C PHE A 93 25.89 10.85 -18.24
N ALA A 94 27.08 11.43 -18.13
CA ALA A 94 27.35 12.85 -18.32
C ALA A 94 27.03 13.33 -19.75
N PRO A 95 26.72 14.63 -19.93
CA PRO A 95 26.32 15.16 -21.21
C PRO A 95 27.49 15.12 -22.21
N GLY A 96 27.17 14.84 -23.48
CA GLY A 96 28.15 14.74 -24.57
C GLY A 96 28.93 13.42 -24.62
N THR A 97 28.65 12.48 -23.71
CA THR A 97 29.27 11.15 -23.70
C THR A 97 28.46 10.13 -24.51
N ASP A 98 29.12 9.07 -24.96
CA ASP A 98 28.51 7.97 -25.73
C ASP A 98 27.73 6.96 -24.88
N GLY A 99 27.68 7.14 -23.57
CA GLY A 99 27.23 6.13 -22.61
C GLY A 99 28.41 5.48 -21.89
N GLY A 100 28.32 4.18 -21.61
CA GLY A 100 29.34 3.48 -20.85
C GLY A 100 28.96 2.05 -20.48
N ARG A 101 29.81 1.41 -19.66
CA ARG A 101 29.64 0.02 -19.26
C ARG A 101 29.40 -0.11 -17.77
N ILE A 102 28.33 -0.83 -17.43
CA ILE A 102 27.94 -1.11 -16.06
C ILE A 102 28.01 -2.62 -15.86
N LEU A 103 28.84 -3.03 -14.91
CA LEU A 103 28.96 -4.43 -14.49
C LEU A 103 28.06 -4.66 -13.27
N VAL A 104 27.27 -5.73 -13.33
CA VAL A 104 26.47 -6.25 -12.22
C VAL A 104 27.08 -7.57 -11.77
N ASP A 105 27.62 -7.61 -10.56
CA ASP A 105 28.13 -8.81 -9.90
C ASP A 105 27.06 -9.33 -8.94
N LEU A 106 26.38 -10.41 -9.32
CA LEU A 106 25.31 -11.05 -8.52
C LEU A 106 25.85 -11.80 -7.29
N GLY A 107 27.17 -11.78 -7.05
CA GLY A 107 27.83 -12.43 -5.93
C GLY A 107 28.02 -13.95 -6.09
N ARG A 108 27.09 -14.62 -6.78
CA ARG A 108 27.17 -16.05 -7.11
C ARG A 108 26.57 -16.36 -8.49
N PRO A 109 27.00 -17.45 -9.15
CA PRO A 109 26.28 -17.97 -10.30
C PRO A 109 24.85 -18.41 -9.93
N MET A 110 23.89 -18.06 -10.78
CA MET A 110 22.49 -18.43 -10.63
C MET A 110 21.81 -18.58 -12.00
N GLU A 111 20.71 -19.33 -12.05
CA GLU A 111 19.86 -19.42 -13.24
C GLU A 111 18.99 -18.17 -13.34
N ILE A 112 19.18 -17.36 -14.38
CA ILE A 112 18.39 -16.14 -14.56
C ILE A 112 17.13 -16.48 -15.34
N GLN A 113 15.98 -16.19 -14.72
CA GLN A 113 14.68 -16.26 -15.38
C GLN A 113 14.49 -15.05 -16.29
N GLN A 114 14.77 -13.86 -15.77
CA GLN A 114 14.42 -12.60 -16.42
C GLN A 114 15.30 -11.44 -15.95
N VAL A 115 15.59 -10.50 -16.84
CA VAL A 115 16.20 -9.19 -16.52
C VAL A 115 15.27 -8.10 -17.03
N ASN A 116 14.89 -7.17 -16.14
CA ASN A 116 14.02 -6.06 -16.49
C ASN A 116 14.73 -4.72 -16.30
N THR A 117 14.43 -3.75 -17.17
CA THR A 117 15.04 -2.42 -17.11
C THR A 117 14.00 -1.33 -17.33
N TYR A 118 14.09 -0.26 -16.55
CA TYR A 118 13.08 0.79 -16.53
C TYR A 118 13.71 2.17 -16.64
N SER A 119 13.03 3.07 -17.34
CA SER A 119 13.44 4.47 -17.50
C SER A 119 12.23 5.39 -17.64
N TRP A 120 12.39 6.65 -17.24
CA TRP A 120 11.35 7.67 -17.40
C TRP A 120 11.97 9.05 -17.66
N HIS A 121 11.54 9.71 -18.74
CA HIS A 121 11.83 11.11 -19.01
C HIS A 121 10.78 11.73 -19.95
N PRO A 122 10.51 13.05 -19.94
CA PRO A 122 9.61 13.68 -20.92
C PRO A 122 10.08 13.63 -22.37
N GLY A 123 11.34 13.27 -22.62
CA GLY A 123 12.02 13.49 -23.90
C GLY A 123 12.96 12.37 -24.33
N SER A 124 13.97 12.69 -25.15
CA SER A 124 14.91 11.74 -25.75
C SER A 124 15.78 10.97 -24.75
N ARG A 125 15.75 11.34 -23.47
CA ARG A 125 16.43 10.63 -22.37
C ARG A 125 15.58 9.49 -21.79
N ALA A 126 14.38 9.24 -22.31
CA ALA A 126 13.54 8.13 -21.85
C ALA A 126 13.86 6.78 -22.52
N PRO A 127 14.12 6.70 -23.84
CA PRO A 127 14.45 5.45 -24.48
C PRO A 127 15.74 4.83 -23.92
N GLN A 128 15.86 3.51 -24.08
CA GLN A 128 17.01 2.73 -23.63
C GLN A 128 17.69 2.14 -24.86
N VAL A 129 19.01 2.32 -24.96
CA VAL A 129 19.85 1.72 -26.01
C VAL A 129 21.03 1.04 -25.35
N TYR A 130 21.04 -0.29 -25.36
CA TYR A 130 22.13 -1.05 -24.74
C TYR A 130 22.25 -2.46 -25.30
N LYS A 131 23.44 -3.05 -25.15
CA LYS A 131 23.64 -4.50 -25.29
C LYS A 131 23.81 -5.12 -23.91
N LEU A 132 23.15 -6.25 -23.70
CA LEU A 132 23.31 -7.05 -22.49
C LEU A 132 24.21 -8.24 -22.78
N TYR A 133 25.23 -8.43 -21.95
CA TYR A 133 26.09 -9.60 -21.96
C TYR A 133 26.03 -10.34 -20.62
N ALA A 134 26.31 -11.64 -20.65
CA ALA A 134 26.39 -12.47 -19.46
C ALA A 134 27.69 -13.28 -19.43
N SER A 135 28.20 -13.52 -18.22
CA SER A 135 29.30 -14.44 -17.97
C SER A 135 29.18 -15.12 -16.60
N GLU A 136 29.65 -16.35 -16.49
CA GLU A 136 29.72 -17.05 -15.19
C GLU A 136 31.01 -16.71 -14.43
N SER A 137 32.11 -16.42 -15.13
CA SER A 137 33.44 -16.30 -14.51
C SER A 137 34.39 -15.30 -15.15
N ALA A 138 34.04 -14.68 -16.28
CA ALA A 138 34.95 -13.75 -16.96
C ALA A 138 35.23 -12.51 -16.08
N ALA A 139 36.46 -12.01 -16.16
CA ALA A 139 36.77 -10.69 -15.64
C ALA A 139 36.01 -9.61 -16.41
N ALA A 140 35.81 -8.46 -15.76
CA ALA A 140 35.28 -7.27 -16.44
C ALA A 140 36.13 -6.98 -17.69
N PRO A 141 35.51 -6.81 -18.88
CA PRO A 141 36.28 -6.52 -20.08
C PRO A 141 36.97 -5.16 -19.90
N PRO A 142 38.22 -4.99 -20.36
CA PRO A 142 38.88 -3.69 -20.37
C PRO A 142 38.07 -2.65 -21.14
N ARG A 143 38.38 -1.38 -20.87
CA ARG A 143 37.87 -0.25 -21.66
C ARG A 143 38.13 -0.47 -23.14
N ASP A 144 37.15 -0.17 -23.99
CA ASP A 144 37.20 -0.32 -25.46
C ASP A 144 37.32 -1.76 -26.01
N ALA A 145 37.46 -2.79 -25.15
CA ALA A 145 37.54 -4.17 -25.62
C ALA A 145 36.16 -4.70 -26.06
N ASP A 146 36.12 -5.56 -27.07
CA ASP A 146 34.91 -6.33 -27.41
C ASP A 146 34.64 -7.35 -26.29
N PRO A 147 33.49 -7.26 -25.57
CA PRO A 147 33.17 -8.21 -24.50
C PRO A 147 33.19 -9.67 -24.98
N VAL A 148 32.79 -9.94 -26.22
CA VAL A 148 32.77 -11.30 -26.77
C VAL A 148 34.19 -11.87 -26.88
N ALA A 149 35.14 -11.07 -27.35
CA ALA A 149 36.55 -11.44 -27.38
C ALA A 149 37.15 -11.65 -25.97
N CYS A 150 36.53 -11.05 -24.94
CA CYS A 150 36.89 -11.24 -23.53
C CYS A 150 36.15 -12.40 -22.84
N GLY A 151 35.43 -13.25 -23.58
CA GLY A 151 34.73 -14.42 -23.03
C GLY A 151 33.34 -14.13 -22.49
N TRP A 152 32.73 -13.01 -22.86
CA TRP A 152 31.33 -12.72 -22.55
C TRP A 152 30.41 -13.19 -23.66
N ARG A 153 29.17 -13.57 -23.30
CA ARG A 153 28.15 -13.93 -24.28
C ARG A 153 27.17 -12.79 -24.44
N LEU A 154 26.92 -12.37 -25.68
CA LEU A 154 25.83 -11.44 -26.00
C LEU A 154 24.48 -12.14 -25.74
N VAL A 155 23.63 -11.49 -24.95
CA VAL A 155 22.29 -11.96 -24.56
C VAL A 155 21.22 -11.22 -25.36
N ALA A 156 21.32 -9.90 -25.44
CA ALA A 156 20.30 -9.06 -26.05
C ALA A 156 20.91 -7.77 -26.63
N ASN A 157 20.25 -7.25 -27.66
CA ASN A 157 20.48 -5.91 -28.20
C ASN A 157 19.17 -5.13 -28.10
N VAL A 158 19.15 -4.06 -27.32
CA VAL A 158 17.94 -3.34 -26.93
C VAL A 158 17.99 -1.92 -27.50
N ASP A 159 16.88 -1.54 -28.14
CA ASP A 159 16.61 -0.19 -28.59
C ASP A 159 15.11 0.07 -28.46
N THR A 160 14.71 0.91 -27.50
CA THR A 160 13.28 1.17 -27.23
C THR A 160 12.76 2.40 -27.96
N ARG A 161 13.57 3.05 -28.79
CA ARG A 161 13.18 4.26 -29.53
C ARG A 161 12.00 3.95 -30.45
N PRO A 162 10.91 4.74 -30.42
CA PRO A 162 9.83 4.57 -31.39
C PRO A 162 10.32 4.80 -32.81
N ALA A 163 9.83 3.97 -33.74
CA ALA A 163 9.91 4.27 -35.16
C ALA A 163 9.14 5.56 -35.53
N THR A 164 8.02 5.82 -34.84
CA THR A 164 7.16 7.01 -35.01
C THR A 164 6.53 7.43 -33.68
N GLY A 165 6.29 8.73 -33.48
CA GLY A 165 5.62 9.27 -32.29
C GLY A 165 6.59 9.86 -31.26
N PRO A 166 6.07 10.33 -30.10
CA PRO A 166 6.91 10.92 -29.06
C PRO A 166 7.86 9.88 -28.47
N VAL A 167 9.10 10.30 -28.21
CA VAL A 167 10.18 9.45 -27.67
C VAL A 167 10.18 9.39 -26.13
N GLY A 168 9.55 10.36 -25.47
CA GLY A 168 9.43 10.45 -24.01
C GLY A 168 8.44 9.44 -23.39
N GLY A 169 8.19 9.59 -22.10
CA GLY A 169 7.36 8.70 -21.30
C GLY A 169 8.17 7.63 -20.57
N GLN A 170 7.53 6.53 -20.19
CA GLN A 170 8.20 5.40 -19.53
C GLN A 170 8.53 4.30 -20.54
N HIS A 171 9.72 3.73 -20.40
CA HIS A 171 10.14 2.57 -21.19
C HIS A 171 10.47 1.43 -20.25
N GLY A 172 9.87 0.27 -20.52
CA GLY A 172 10.14 -0.98 -19.84
C GLY A 172 10.67 -2.00 -20.83
N VAL A 173 11.69 -2.76 -20.41
CA VAL A 173 12.21 -3.89 -21.17
C VAL A 173 12.24 -5.11 -20.26
N SER A 174 11.89 -6.25 -20.82
CA SER A 174 11.98 -7.55 -20.18
C SER A 174 12.71 -8.51 -21.12
N ILE A 175 13.78 -9.12 -20.64
CA ILE A 175 14.58 -10.11 -21.38
C ILE A 175 14.45 -11.44 -20.64
N ASP A 176 13.97 -12.49 -21.31
CA ASP A 176 13.79 -13.81 -20.72
C ASP A 176 14.28 -14.95 -21.62
N GLY A 177 14.49 -16.13 -21.03
CA GLY A 177 14.80 -17.40 -21.71
C GLY A 177 16.10 -17.49 -22.52
N THR A 178 16.84 -16.40 -22.73
CA THR A 178 18.13 -16.39 -23.46
C THR A 178 19.35 -16.15 -22.55
N ILE A 179 19.12 -15.85 -21.27
CA ILE A 179 20.18 -15.46 -20.32
C ILE A 179 20.88 -16.69 -19.74
N GLY A 180 20.12 -17.68 -19.23
CA GLY A 180 20.68 -18.90 -18.63
C GLY A 180 21.49 -18.63 -17.35
N ARG A 181 22.37 -19.58 -17.00
CA ARG A 181 23.24 -19.47 -15.83
C ARG A 181 24.31 -18.40 -15.99
N CYS A 182 24.40 -17.47 -15.04
CA CYS A 182 25.52 -16.52 -14.96
C CYS A 182 25.71 -15.96 -13.56
N ARG A 183 26.86 -15.33 -13.33
CA ARG A 183 27.14 -14.51 -12.14
C ARG A 183 27.19 -13.03 -12.47
N TYR A 184 27.70 -12.71 -13.66
CA TYR A 184 27.95 -11.35 -14.08
C TYR A 184 27.06 -10.98 -15.25
N LEU A 185 26.47 -9.79 -15.18
CA LEU A 185 25.82 -9.13 -16.29
C LEU A 185 26.60 -7.86 -16.64
N LEU A 186 26.72 -7.56 -17.93
CA LEU A 186 27.35 -6.34 -18.41
C LEU A 186 26.38 -5.60 -19.33
N PHE A 187 26.03 -4.37 -18.93
CA PHE A 187 25.26 -3.45 -19.74
C PHE A 187 26.24 -2.53 -20.48
N ASP A 188 26.29 -2.66 -21.79
CA ASP A 188 27.02 -1.77 -22.70
C ASP A 188 26.02 -0.75 -23.23
N VAL A 189 25.92 0.38 -22.52
CA VAL A 189 24.89 1.41 -22.70
C VAL A 189 25.37 2.46 -23.69
N HIS A 190 24.46 2.88 -24.57
CA HIS A 190 24.71 3.91 -25.57
C HIS A 190 23.75 5.08 -25.41
N ARG A 191 24.19 6.28 -25.79
CA ARG A 191 23.31 7.43 -25.94
C ARG A 191 22.18 7.16 -26.93
N THR A 192 21.01 7.73 -26.66
CA THR A 192 19.80 7.62 -27.47
C THR A 192 19.83 8.51 -28.71
N GLU A 193 20.54 9.65 -28.62
CA GLU A 193 20.77 10.60 -29.70
C GLU A 193 22.01 11.48 -29.46
N ASP A 194 22.39 12.25 -30.49
CA ASP A 194 23.51 13.18 -30.50
C ASP A 194 23.16 14.61 -30.96
N LYS A 195 21.86 14.91 -31.15
CA LYS A 195 21.43 16.27 -31.58
C LYS A 195 21.68 17.33 -30.51
N ASP A 196 21.64 16.92 -29.25
CA ASP A 196 22.03 17.71 -28.09
C ASP A 196 22.87 16.85 -27.12
N PRO A 197 23.62 17.45 -26.18
CA PRO A 197 24.53 16.69 -25.33
C PRO A 197 23.81 15.83 -24.26
N PHE A 198 22.52 16.00 -24.03
CA PHE A 198 21.79 15.34 -22.96
C PHE A 198 21.21 13.97 -23.34
N GLY A 199 21.47 13.45 -24.54
CA GLY A 199 20.94 12.18 -25.07
C GLY A 199 21.32 10.89 -24.32
N ASN A 200 21.69 10.93 -23.03
CA ASN A 200 21.88 9.76 -22.18
C ASN A 200 20.61 9.47 -21.35
N THR A 201 20.26 8.19 -21.28
CA THR A 201 19.02 7.69 -20.66
C THR A 201 18.95 7.91 -19.15
N PHE A 202 17.75 8.23 -18.65
CA PHE A 202 17.39 8.22 -17.21
C PHE A 202 16.95 6.82 -16.79
N TYR A 203 17.90 5.98 -16.38
CA TYR A 203 17.58 4.65 -15.85
C TYR A 203 17.06 4.76 -14.42
N SER A 204 15.88 4.18 -14.18
CA SER A 204 15.13 4.30 -12.93
C SER A 204 15.26 3.09 -12.02
N GLU A 205 15.43 1.88 -12.57
CA GLU A 205 15.66 0.63 -11.82
C GLU A 205 16.06 -0.50 -12.79
N LEU A 206 16.74 -1.53 -12.29
CA LEU A 206 17.03 -2.79 -12.97
C LEU A 206 16.66 -3.97 -12.05
N ASP A 207 15.81 -4.88 -12.53
CA ASP A 207 15.51 -6.14 -11.82
C ASP A 207 16.26 -7.32 -12.44
N VAL A 208 16.74 -8.24 -11.60
CA VAL A 208 17.27 -9.55 -12.00
C VAL A 208 16.53 -10.65 -11.24
N ILE A 209 15.72 -11.43 -11.96
CA ILE A 209 14.85 -12.48 -11.39
C ILE A 209 15.54 -13.83 -11.52
N GLU A 210 15.82 -14.47 -10.38
CA GLU A 210 16.35 -15.83 -10.32
C GLU A 210 15.25 -16.87 -10.56
N HIS A 211 15.54 -17.85 -11.42
CA HIS A 211 14.63 -18.97 -11.67
C HIS A 211 14.44 -19.81 -10.40
N GLY A 212 13.19 -19.91 -9.94
CA GLY A 212 12.87 -20.61 -8.70
C GLY A 212 13.18 -19.82 -7.43
N GLY A 213 13.52 -18.53 -7.55
CA GLY A 213 13.65 -17.59 -6.44
C GLY A 213 12.29 -17.22 -5.82
N PRO A 214 12.30 -16.33 -4.80
CA PRO A 214 11.06 -15.78 -4.24
C PRO A 214 10.25 -15.05 -5.31
N ALA A 215 8.92 -15.02 -5.14
CA ALA A 215 8.06 -14.27 -6.05
C ALA A 215 8.40 -12.77 -6.01
N PRO A 216 8.48 -12.08 -7.17
CA PRO A 216 8.74 -10.64 -7.21
C PRO A 216 7.65 -9.85 -6.48
N GLU A 217 8.07 -8.98 -5.56
CA GLU A 217 7.23 -8.05 -4.83
C GLU A 217 7.35 -6.66 -5.47
N PRO A 218 6.28 -6.05 -5.99
CA PRO A 218 6.35 -4.75 -6.64
C PRO A 218 6.92 -3.65 -5.74
N VAL A 219 7.65 -2.69 -6.34
CA VAL A 219 8.03 -1.44 -5.68
C VAL A 219 6.78 -0.64 -5.35
N VAL A 220 6.69 -0.11 -4.12
CA VAL A 220 5.57 0.73 -3.68
C VAL A 220 5.93 2.19 -3.94
N THR A 221 5.31 2.80 -4.95
CA THR A 221 5.65 4.17 -5.39
C THR A 221 4.61 5.18 -4.98
N GLY A 222 5.06 6.25 -4.29
CA GLY A 222 4.27 7.46 -4.07
C GLY A 222 3.08 7.29 -3.10
N GLY A 223 2.88 8.30 -2.27
CA GLY A 223 1.69 8.38 -1.46
C GLY A 223 0.54 8.90 -2.32
N ALA A 224 -0.64 8.30 -2.20
CA ALA A 224 -1.78 8.64 -3.04
C ALA A 224 -2.80 9.49 -2.29
N ARG A 225 -3.54 10.32 -3.03
CA ARG A 225 -4.85 10.81 -2.59
C ARG A 225 -5.91 10.09 -3.38
N GLU A 226 -6.51 9.08 -2.77
CA GLU A 226 -7.57 8.30 -3.38
C GLU A 226 -8.91 8.67 -2.74
N THR A 227 -9.91 9.00 -3.55
CA THR A 227 -11.27 9.26 -3.04
C THR A 227 -12.17 8.09 -3.37
N ILE A 228 -12.68 7.43 -2.33
CA ILE A 228 -13.72 6.40 -2.46
C ILE A 228 -15.10 7.04 -2.37
N THR A 229 -15.98 6.67 -3.29
CA THR A 229 -17.40 7.01 -3.22
C THR A 229 -18.17 5.82 -2.64
N ILE A 230 -19.01 6.07 -1.64
CA ILE A 230 -19.83 5.07 -0.94
C ILE A 230 -21.30 5.40 -1.19
N ASP A 231 -22.05 4.46 -1.77
CA ASP A 231 -23.48 4.55 -2.09
C ASP A 231 -23.88 5.81 -2.89
N GLY A 232 -22.95 6.39 -3.66
CA GLY A 232 -23.17 7.65 -4.37
C GLY A 232 -23.41 8.88 -3.47
N LYS A 233 -23.25 8.72 -2.15
CA LYS A 233 -23.65 9.72 -1.13
C LYS A 233 -22.47 10.24 -0.33
N TYR A 234 -21.55 9.37 0.06
CA TYR A 234 -20.39 9.73 0.88
C TYR A 234 -19.10 9.65 0.06
N GLN A 235 -18.17 10.54 0.35
CA GLN A 235 -16.84 10.57 -0.21
C GLN A 235 -15.82 10.52 0.91
N VAL A 236 -14.91 9.54 0.87
CA VAL A 236 -13.80 9.46 1.80
C VAL A 236 -12.50 9.58 1.02
N THR A 237 -11.72 10.61 1.30
CA THR A 237 -10.38 10.78 0.75
C THR A 237 -9.37 10.14 1.69
N LEU A 238 -8.71 9.09 1.22
CA LEU A 238 -7.53 8.48 1.81
C LEU A 238 -6.29 9.22 1.29
N ASP A 239 -5.52 9.82 2.20
CA ASP A 239 -4.34 10.60 1.89
C ASP A 239 -3.11 9.98 2.54
N THR A 240 -2.31 9.28 1.74
CA THR A 240 -1.05 8.66 2.12
C THR A 240 0.14 9.41 1.55
N THR A 241 -0.01 10.67 1.09
CA THR A 241 1.10 11.42 0.42
C THR A 241 2.37 11.50 1.27
N GLU A 242 2.25 11.55 2.60
CA GLU A 242 3.40 11.55 3.54
C GLU A 242 3.92 10.15 3.88
N THR A 243 3.17 9.09 3.53
CA THR A 243 3.42 7.69 3.91
C THR A 243 3.11 6.73 2.75
N PRO A 244 3.87 6.77 1.65
CA PRO A 244 3.66 5.92 0.47
C PRO A 244 3.52 4.43 0.78
N ASP A 245 4.28 3.95 1.76
CA ASP A 245 4.28 2.55 2.21
C ASP A 245 2.93 2.07 2.75
N LEU A 246 2.06 2.99 3.18
CA LEU A 246 0.71 2.67 3.68
C LEU A 246 -0.36 2.72 2.58
N THR A 247 -0.03 3.16 1.36
CA THR A 247 -1.00 3.33 0.25
C THR A 247 -1.74 2.03 -0.06
N GLN A 248 -1.00 0.94 -0.26
CA GLN A 248 -1.60 -0.34 -0.61
C GLN A 248 -2.51 -0.87 0.50
N TRP A 249 -2.07 -0.81 1.76
CA TRP A 249 -2.90 -1.22 2.89
C TRP A 249 -4.17 -0.34 3.02
N ALA A 250 -4.04 0.98 2.85
CA ALA A 250 -5.19 1.88 2.92
C ALA A 250 -6.23 1.55 1.83
N ARG A 251 -5.77 1.22 0.62
CA ARG A 251 -6.64 0.80 -0.50
C ARG A 251 -7.27 -0.57 -0.28
N ASP A 252 -6.45 -1.57 0.00
CA ASP A 252 -6.87 -2.97 -0.09
C ASP A 252 -7.52 -3.47 1.20
N GLU A 253 -7.09 -2.94 2.36
CA GLU A 253 -7.57 -3.38 3.67
C GLU A 253 -8.54 -2.39 4.31
N LEU A 254 -8.23 -1.09 4.27
CA LEU A 254 -9.06 -0.08 4.94
C LEU A 254 -10.27 0.34 4.09
N ALA A 255 -10.09 0.60 2.79
CA ALA A 255 -11.20 1.09 1.96
C ALA A 255 -12.45 0.17 1.95
N PRO A 256 -12.33 -1.18 1.91
CA PRO A 256 -13.50 -2.05 2.05
C PRO A 256 -14.24 -1.87 3.38
N VAL A 257 -13.50 -1.73 4.48
CA VAL A 257 -14.06 -1.45 5.81
C VAL A 257 -14.80 -0.12 5.83
N LEU A 258 -14.23 0.93 5.22
CA LEU A 258 -14.88 2.24 5.13
C LEU A 258 -16.20 2.18 4.35
N ARG A 259 -16.21 1.48 3.20
CA ARG A 259 -17.41 1.29 2.37
C ARG A 259 -18.52 0.60 3.16
N GLU A 260 -18.17 -0.42 3.94
CA GLU A 260 -19.15 -1.18 4.71
C GLU A 260 -19.65 -0.42 5.94
N TRP A 261 -18.73 0.19 6.71
CA TRP A 261 -19.04 0.63 8.06
C TRP A 261 -19.42 2.09 8.17
N TYR A 262 -18.96 2.98 7.28
CA TYR A 262 -19.34 4.38 7.40
C TYR A 262 -20.86 4.62 7.30
N PRO A 263 -21.58 4.02 6.32
CA PRO A 263 -23.04 4.12 6.27
C PRO A 263 -23.71 3.53 7.52
N LYS A 264 -23.26 2.37 8.01
CA LYS A 264 -23.79 1.72 9.23
C LYS A 264 -23.63 2.61 10.46
N ILE A 265 -22.48 3.27 10.63
CA ILE A 265 -22.23 4.20 11.74
C ILE A 265 -23.13 5.43 11.62
N ALA A 266 -23.24 5.99 10.40
CA ALA A 266 -24.09 7.14 10.14
C ALA A 266 -25.57 6.86 10.46
N ASP A 267 -26.07 5.68 10.09
CA ASP A 267 -27.44 5.25 10.35
C ASP A 267 -27.67 4.94 11.82
N LEU A 268 -26.75 4.21 12.48
CA LEU A 268 -26.82 3.90 13.91
C LEU A 268 -26.93 5.16 14.78
N LEU A 269 -26.18 6.20 14.42
CA LEU A 269 -26.08 7.44 15.17
C LEU A 269 -26.92 8.58 14.55
N ALA A 270 -27.86 8.27 13.67
CA ALA A 270 -28.76 9.26 13.08
C ALA A 270 -29.65 9.91 14.15
N SER A 271 -30.05 11.15 13.92
CA SER A 271 -31.08 11.84 14.71
C SER A 271 -31.92 12.76 13.82
N PRO A 272 -33.16 13.09 14.20
CA PRO A 272 -34.01 13.97 13.39
C PRO A 272 -33.31 15.30 13.05
N GLY A 273 -33.35 15.67 11.76
CA GLY A 273 -32.72 16.90 11.27
C GLY A 273 -31.19 16.87 11.18
N TYR A 274 -30.53 15.77 11.59
CA TYR A 274 -29.09 15.61 11.46
C TYR A 274 -28.71 14.92 10.15
N ILE A 275 -27.69 15.47 9.48
CA ILE A 275 -27.07 14.86 8.30
C ILE A 275 -25.61 14.59 8.65
N ALA A 276 -25.21 13.31 8.67
CA ALA A 276 -23.83 12.93 8.86
C ALA A 276 -22.91 13.53 7.77
N PRO A 277 -21.64 13.86 8.09
CA PRO A 277 -20.70 14.41 7.13
C PRO A 277 -20.63 13.57 5.84
N ARG A 278 -20.66 14.25 4.68
CA ARG A 278 -20.58 13.58 3.37
C ARG A 278 -19.16 13.49 2.82
N HIS A 279 -18.25 14.32 3.31
CA HIS A 279 -16.87 14.38 2.87
C HIS A 279 -15.96 14.18 4.08
N ILE A 280 -15.22 13.08 4.08
CA ILE A 280 -14.32 12.68 5.15
C ILE A 280 -12.90 12.63 4.57
N ARG A 281 -11.92 13.16 5.30
CA ARG A 281 -10.51 13.09 4.90
C ARG A 281 -9.71 12.34 5.95
N ILE A 282 -9.10 11.23 5.57
CA ILE A 282 -8.23 10.42 6.42
C ILE A 282 -6.80 10.63 5.94
N VAL A 283 -5.96 11.21 6.78
CA VAL A 283 -4.55 11.51 6.44
C VAL A 283 -3.64 10.65 7.31
N PHE A 284 -2.77 9.88 6.67
CA PHE A 284 -1.68 9.18 7.34
C PHE A 284 -0.49 10.12 7.43
N SER A 285 -0.25 10.64 8.62
CA SER A 285 0.74 11.68 8.85
C SER A 285 2.02 11.10 9.42
N ARG A 286 3.15 11.44 8.79
CA ARG A 286 4.48 10.97 9.22
C ARG A 286 4.86 11.52 10.59
N ASP A 287 4.42 12.74 10.87
CA ASP A 287 4.87 13.57 11.99
C ASP A 287 3.80 13.68 13.11
N MET A 288 2.73 12.88 13.03
CA MET A 288 1.76 12.78 14.13
C MET A 288 2.25 11.83 15.22
N ASP A 289 2.16 12.28 16.47
CA ASP A 289 2.33 11.44 17.66
C ASP A 289 0.99 10.87 18.14
N GLY A 290 1.06 9.83 18.98
CA GLY A 290 -0.13 9.11 19.46
C GLY A 290 -0.61 8.02 18.51
N VAL A 291 -1.93 7.88 18.38
CA VAL A 291 -2.59 6.79 17.62
C VAL A 291 -3.34 7.35 16.42
N ALA A 292 -4.42 8.09 16.68
CA ALA A 292 -5.19 8.83 15.71
C ALA A 292 -5.94 9.97 16.42
N ALA A 293 -6.49 10.90 15.65
CA ALA A 293 -7.29 12.01 16.19
C ALA A 293 -8.25 12.53 15.12
N THR A 294 -9.48 12.81 15.55
CA THR A 294 -10.52 13.40 14.71
C THR A 294 -10.76 14.87 15.04
N GLY A 295 -10.83 15.69 14.00
CA GLY A 295 -11.30 17.08 14.08
C GLY A 295 -12.28 17.37 12.95
N GLY A 296 -13.54 17.68 13.28
CA GLY A 296 -14.59 17.89 12.28
C GLY A 296 -14.83 16.62 11.46
N SER A 297 -14.55 16.67 10.16
CA SER A 297 -14.60 15.50 9.25
C SER A 297 -13.22 15.02 8.79
N ARG A 298 -12.14 15.46 9.47
CA ARG A 298 -10.78 15.05 9.19
C ARG A 298 -10.27 14.11 10.30
N ILE A 299 -9.76 12.96 9.88
CA ILE A 299 -9.05 12.00 10.71
C ILE A 299 -7.56 12.11 10.38
N ARG A 300 -6.71 12.23 11.40
CA ARG A 300 -5.27 12.08 11.27
C ARG A 300 -4.84 10.78 11.93
N CYS A 301 -4.08 9.96 11.21
CA CYS A 301 -3.56 8.67 11.64
C CYS A 301 -2.05 8.77 11.83
N ALA A 302 -1.52 8.36 12.98
CA ALA A 302 -0.10 8.38 13.27
C ALA A 302 0.61 7.24 12.54
N ALA A 303 1.37 7.55 11.48
CA ALA A 303 2.00 6.55 10.62
C ALA A 303 2.87 5.54 11.40
N LYS A 304 3.63 6.03 12.37
CA LYS A 304 4.51 5.22 13.24
C LYS A 304 3.73 4.15 14.03
N TRP A 305 2.53 4.49 14.50
CA TRP A 305 1.68 3.55 15.23
C TRP A 305 0.99 2.57 14.27
N PHE A 306 0.47 3.08 13.14
CA PHE A 306 -0.22 2.24 12.14
C PHE A 306 0.68 1.15 11.57
N ARG A 307 1.93 1.46 11.21
CA ARG A 307 2.92 0.47 10.73
C ARG A 307 3.08 -0.74 11.65
N LYS A 308 2.93 -0.55 12.96
CA LYS A 308 3.05 -1.61 13.97
C LYS A 308 1.76 -2.39 14.21
N ASN A 309 0.63 -1.93 13.67
CA ASN A 309 -0.71 -2.41 14.00
C ASN A 309 -1.57 -2.76 12.78
N LEU A 310 -1.00 -2.80 11.57
CA LEU A 310 -1.73 -3.08 10.32
C LEU A 310 -2.50 -4.41 10.34
N ARG A 311 -1.94 -5.43 11.00
CA ARG A 311 -2.56 -6.77 11.19
C ARG A 311 -3.39 -6.88 12.47
N GLY A 312 -3.50 -5.81 13.25
CA GLY A 312 -4.19 -5.76 14.53
C GLY A 312 -5.14 -4.57 14.59
N GLU A 313 -4.90 -3.65 15.52
CA GLU A 313 -5.84 -2.60 15.89
C GLU A 313 -6.05 -1.48 14.85
N ALA A 314 -5.28 -1.43 13.77
CA ALA A 314 -5.32 -0.31 12.82
C ALA A 314 -6.70 -0.05 12.20
N LYS A 315 -7.42 -1.11 11.77
CA LYS A 315 -8.77 -0.96 11.18
C LYS A 315 -9.79 -0.49 12.22
N GLY A 316 -9.80 -1.13 13.39
CA GLY A 316 -10.68 -0.77 14.51
C GLY A 316 -10.43 0.66 15.02
N CYS A 317 -9.18 1.11 15.04
CA CYS A 317 -8.83 2.49 15.35
C CYS A 317 -9.51 3.49 14.39
N VAL A 318 -9.49 3.25 13.08
CA VAL A 318 -10.19 4.13 12.13
C VAL A 318 -11.71 4.09 12.35
N ILE A 319 -12.29 2.93 12.69
CA ILE A 319 -13.72 2.84 13.05
C ILE A 319 -14.08 3.73 14.23
N HIS A 320 -13.25 3.73 15.29
CA HIS A 320 -13.42 4.62 16.44
C HIS A 320 -13.43 6.10 16.01
N GLU A 321 -12.47 6.50 15.18
CA GLU A 321 -12.39 7.88 14.69
C GLU A 321 -13.58 8.27 13.78
N LEU A 322 -14.10 7.35 12.95
CA LEU A 322 -15.30 7.60 12.15
C LEU A 322 -16.53 7.86 13.02
N VAL A 323 -16.62 7.24 14.20
CA VAL A 323 -17.70 7.56 15.15
C VAL A 323 -17.58 9.02 15.59
N HIS A 324 -16.39 9.52 15.91
CA HIS A 324 -16.20 10.94 16.22
C HIS A 324 -16.59 11.87 15.07
N VAL A 325 -16.31 11.47 13.81
CA VAL A 325 -16.77 12.21 12.63
C VAL A 325 -18.31 12.31 12.61
N VAL A 326 -19.02 11.25 12.98
CA VAL A 326 -20.51 11.22 12.99
C VAL A 326 -21.11 11.84 14.27
N GLN A 327 -20.38 11.91 15.38
CA GLN A 327 -20.87 12.51 16.61
C GLN A 327 -21.15 14.02 16.43
N GLN A 328 -20.19 14.77 15.87
CA GLN A 328 -20.28 16.24 15.67
C GLN A 328 -20.70 17.02 16.93
N TYR A 329 -20.34 16.52 18.12
CA TYR A 329 -20.76 17.11 19.39
C TYR A 329 -20.25 18.55 19.62
N GLY A 330 -19.19 18.96 18.93
CA GLY A 330 -18.70 20.35 18.98
C GLY A 330 -19.73 21.39 18.54
N LEU A 331 -20.79 20.98 17.82
CA LEU A 331 -21.89 21.86 17.43
C LEU A 331 -22.90 22.10 18.56
N ALA A 332 -22.94 21.24 19.58
CA ALA A 332 -23.93 21.31 20.66
C ALA A 332 -23.91 22.67 21.36
N ARG A 333 -22.72 23.24 21.60
CA ARG A 333 -22.56 24.54 22.24
C ARG A 333 -23.08 25.72 21.42
N ARG A 334 -23.26 25.57 20.11
CA ARG A 334 -23.88 26.60 19.26
C ARG A 334 -25.39 26.71 19.53
N ALA A 335 -26.04 25.58 19.83
CA ALA A 335 -27.47 25.53 20.14
C ALA A 335 -27.74 25.76 21.64
N ASN A 336 -26.87 25.27 22.52
CA ASN A 336 -26.95 25.44 23.96
C ASN A 336 -25.55 25.72 24.54
N PRO A 337 -25.22 26.96 24.95
CA PRO A 337 -23.91 27.29 25.53
C PRO A 337 -23.52 26.45 26.75
N ASN A 338 -24.51 25.94 27.49
CA ASN A 338 -24.34 25.09 28.68
C ASN A 338 -24.34 23.60 28.35
N ALA A 339 -24.25 23.22 27.07
CA ALA A 339 -24.22 21.82 26.66
C ALA A 339 -23.07 21.06 27.34
N ASN A 340 -23.44 19.95 28.01
CA ASN A 340 -22.52 19.00 28.60
C ASN A 340 -22.32 17.81 27.66
N THR A 341 -21.07 17.53 27.31
CA THR A 341 -20.68 16.39 26.48
C THR A 341 -19.58 15.61 27.23
N PRO A 342 -19.95 14.73 28.18
CA PRO A 342 -18.99 14.02 29.02
C PRO A 342 -18.02 13.18 28.19
N GLY A 343 -16.72 13.34 28.41
CA GLY A 343 -15.69 12.65 27.63
C GLY A 343 -15.85 11.13 27.62
N TRP A 344 -16.29 10.54 28.73
CA TRP A 344 -16.51 9.09 28.81
C TRP A 344 -17.60 8.58 27.85
N LEU A 345 -18.59 9.41 27.52
CA LEU A 345 -19.60 9.09 26.50
C LEU A 345 -19.07 9.32 25.10
N VAL A 346 -18.27 10.36 24.90
CA VAL A 346 -17.61 10.62 23.60
C VAL A 346 -16.77 9.41 23.19
N GLU A 347 -15.85 9.01 24.07
CA GLU A 347 -14.95 7.87 23.85
C GLU A 347 -15.66 6.52 23.96
N GLY A 348 -16.55 6.38 24.94
CA GLY A 348 -17.27 5.13 25.20
C GLY A 348 -18.19 4.73 24.06
N ILE A 349 -18.88 5.68 23.42
CA ILE A 349 -19.73 5.38 22.25
C ILE A 349 -18.87 4.95 21.06
N ALA A 350 -17.73 5.60 20.83
CA ALA A 350 -16.80 5.22 19.77
C ALA A 350 -16.25 3.80 19.97
N ASP A 351 -15.82 3.47 21.18
CA ASP A 351 -15.35 2.13 21.52
C ASP A 351 -16.47 1.09 21.62
N TYR A 352 -17.72 1.49 21.92
CA TYR A 352 -18.86 0.59 21.87
C TYR A 352 -19.10 0.09 20.44
N VAL A 353 -19.13 1.00 19.48
CA VAL A 353 -19.27 0.66 18.06
C VAL A 353 -18.10 -0.21 17.61
N ARG A 354 -16.87 0.18 17.94
CA ARG A 354 -15.68 -0.59 17.58
C ARG A 354 -15.72 -2.00 18.18
N TRP A 355 -15.70 -2.13 19.50
CA TRP A 355 -15.43 -3.40 20.17
C TRP A 355 -16.62 -4.34 20.26
N PHE A 356 -17.86 -3.86 20.12
CA PHE A 356 -19.05 -4.71 20.25
C PHE A 356 -19.85 -4.86 18.96
N LEU A 357 -19.72 -3.93 18.01
CA LEU A 357 -20.43 -4.03 16.72
C LEU A 357 -19.47 -4.41 15.58
N TYR A 358 -18.33 -3.73 15.45
CA TYR A 358 -17.38 -3.97 14.37
C TYR A 358 -16.49 -5.20 14.59
N GLU A 359 -15.83 -5.30 15.75
CA GLU A 359 -14.88 -6.38 16.05
C GLU A 359 -15.12 -7.12 17.37
N PRO A 360 -16.35 -7.60 17.68
CA PRO A 360 -16.65 -8.33 18.91
C PRO A 360 -15.77 -9.57 19.14
N GLN A 361 -15.35 -10.24 18.07
CA GLN A 361 -14.46 -11.40 18.11
C GLN A 361 -13.10 -11.11 18.75
N SER A 362 -12.66 -9.85 18.74
CA SER A 362 -11.38 -9.44 19.36
C SER A 362 -11.45 -9.47 20.89
N ARG A 363 -12.65 -9.40 21.47
CA ARG A 363 -12.89 -9.27 22.92
C ARG A 363 -12.13 -8.10 23.55
N GLY A 364 -11.77 -7.07 22.77
CA GLY A 364 -10.84 -6.02 23.19
C GLY A 364 -11.35 -5.10 24.30
N ALA A 365 -12.68 -5.05 24.51
CA ALA A 365 -13.32 -4.33 25.62
C ALA A 365 -13.85 -5.24 26.74
N GLU A 366 -13.42 -6.51 26.79
CA GLU A 366 -13.72 -7.35 27.95
C GLU A 366 -12.85 -6.98 29.16
N LEU A 367 -13.49 -6.85 30.32
CA LEU A 367 -12.79 -6.53 31.56
C LEU A 367 -12.27 -7.80 32.25
N ALA A 368 -10.97 -7.78 32.60
CA ALA A 368 -10.37 -8.81 33.41
C ALA A 368 -10.90 -8.75 34.85
N LYS A 369 -11.08 -9.91 35.51
CA LYS A 369 -11.66 -10.03 36.87
C LYS A 369 -10.99 -9.08 37.88
N ARG A 370 -9.66 -8.99 37.84
CA ARG A 370 -8.86 -8.13 38.73
C ARG A 370 -9.17 -6.62 38.57
N HIS A 371 -9.75 -6.20 37.45
CA HIS A 371 -10.09 -4.79 37.19
C HIS A 371 -11.57 -4.48 37.46
N VAL A 372 -12.43 -5.48 37.70
CA VAL A 372 -13.88 -5.26 37.91
C VAL A 372 -14.15 -4.42 39.15
N ALA A 373 -13.43 -4.68 40.25
CA ALA A 373 -13.63 -3.96 41.51
C ALA A 373 -13.35 -2.46 41.42
N THR A 374 -12.43 -2.04 40.56
CA THR A 374 -12.02 -0.64 40.37
C THR A 374 -12.63 0.00 39.11
N ALA A 375 -13.32 -0.77 38.26
CA ALA A 375 -13.90 -0.26 37.04
C ALA A 375 -15.03 0.73 37.32
N ARG A 376 -15.06 1.84 36.60
CA ARG A 376 -16.16 2.80 36.64
C ARG A 376 -16.78 2.93 35.25
N TYR A 377 -18.10 3.07 35.19
CA TYR A 377 -18.80 3.17 33.90
C TYR A 377 -18.37 4.41 33.10
N ASP A 378 -17.83 5.43 33.77
CA ASP A 378 -17.38 6.72 33.23
C ASP A 378 -15.86 6.82 33.06
N ASP A 379 -15.14 5.69 33.02
CA ASP A 379 -13.67 5.67 32.86
C ASP A 379 -13.19 5.84 31.41
N GLY A 380 -14.13 6.04 30.47
CA GLY A 380 -13.87 6.23 29.04
C GLY A 380 -13.53 4.94 28.29
N TYR A 381 -13.39 5.08 26.97
CA TYR A 381 -12.90 4.04 26.05
C TYR A 381 -13.56 2.66 26.29
N ARG A 382 -12.75 1.59 26.30
CA ARG A 382 -13.15 0.18 26.49
C ARG A 382 -14.02 -0.07 27.72
N VAL A 383 -13.76 0.62 28.84
CA VAL A 383 -14.51 0.41 30.09
C VAL A 383 -15.94 0.93 29.93
N SER A 384 -16.07 2.18 29.48
CA SER A 384 -17.38 2.77 29.19
C SER A 384 -18.09 2.04 28.05
N ALA A 385 -17.38 1.59 27.02
CA ALA A 385 -17.95 0.79 25.93
C ALA A 385 -18.56 -0.52 26.43
N ASN A 386 -17.91 -1.20 27.38
CA ASN A 386 -18.43 -2.41 28.00
C ASN A 386 -19.74 -2.14 28.76
N PHE A 387 -19.77 -1.06 29.54
CA PHE A 387 -20.98 -0.60 30.20
C PHE A 387 -22.10 -0.29 29.20
N LEU A 388 -21.83 0.47 28.14
CA LEU A 388 -22.81 0.82 27.11
C LEU A 388 -23.34 -0.42 26.38
N ASN A 389 -22.50 -1.41 26.11
CA ASN A 389 -22.94 -2.68 25.57
C ASN A 389 -23.87 -3.42 26.54
N TRP A 390 -23.51 -3.50 27.83
CA TRP A 390 -24.37 -4.12 28.84
C TRP A 390 -25.74 -3.41 28.96
N VAL A 391 -25.77 -2.08 28.98
CA VAL A 391 -27.03 -1.32 29.04
C VAL A 391 -27.87 -1.60 27.79
N THR A 392 -27.25 -1.60 26.61
CA THR A 392 -27.92 -1.89 25.34
C THR A 392 -28.53 -3.29 25.33
N GLN A 393 -27.82 -4.30 25.85
CA GLN A 393 -28.31 -5.67 25.94
C GLN A 393 -29.45 -5.82 26.96
N THR A 394 -29.41 -5.05 28.06
CA THR A 394 -30.35 -5.20 29.19
C THR A 394 -31.61 -4.34 29.05
N HIS A 395 -31.44 -3.11 28.55
CA HIS A 395 -32.51 -2.11 28.47
C HIS A 395 -32.93 -1.76 27.03
N GLY A 396 -32.24 -2.31 26.04
CA GLY A 396 -32.63 -2.27 24.64
C GLY A 396 -31.68 -1.47 23.73
N PRO A 397 -31.68 -1.78 22.42
CA PRO A 397 -30.68 -1.28 21.48
C PRO A 397 -30.77 0.22 21.19
N ALA A 398 -31.90 0.86 21.53
CA ALA A 398 -32.13 2.27 21.26
C ALA A 398 -31.48 3.21 22.29
N VAL A 399 -30.91 2.70 23.39
CA VAL A 399 -30.35 3.55 24.45
C VAL A 399 -29.18 4.39 23.92
N VAL A 400 -28.16 3.76 23.33
CA VAL A 400 -26.97 4.46 22.82
C VAL A 400 -27.33 5.49 21.73
N PRO A 401 -28.13 5.16 20.69
CA PRO A 401 -28.55 6.16 19.70
C PRO A 401 -29.25 7.39 20.31
N LYS A 402 -30.12 7.19 21.31
CA LYS A 402 -30.84 8.29 21.98
C LYS A 402 -29.92 9.15 22.84
N ILE A 403 -28.96 8.53 23.54
CA ILE A 403 -27.93 9.27 24.30
C ILE A 403 -27.06 10.09 23.34
N ASN A 404 -26.60 9.48 22.23
CA ASN A 404 -25.84 10.18 21.18
C ASN A 404 -26.61 11.39 20.62
N ALA A 405 -27.90 11.23 20.31
CA ALA A 405 -28.73 12.34 19.83
C ALA A 405 -28.82 13.48 20.86
N ALA A 406 -29.04 13.17 22.14
CA ALA A 406 -29.09 14.17 23.20
C ALA A 406 -27.75 14.90 23.40
N LEU A 407 -26.62 14.20 23.28
CA LEU A 407 -25.28 14.80 23.32
C LEU A 407 -25.08 15.77 22.15
N ARG A 408 -25.42 15.36 20.93
CA ARG A 408 -25.32 16.19 19.72
C ARG A 408 -26.17 17.45 19.79
N GLU A 409 -27.38 17.33 20.32
CA GLU A 409 -28.32 18.43 20.47
C GLU A 409 -28.04 19.31 21.69
N GLY A 410 -27.04 18.96 22.52
CA GLY A 410 -26.69 19.71 23.73
C GLY A 410 -27.75 19.63 24.83
N ARG A 411 -28.57 18.57 24.84
CA ARG A 411 -29.67 18.35 25.79
C ARG A 411 -29.39 17.19 26.76
N TYR A 412 -28.21 16.59 26.71
CA TYR A 412 -27.83 15.50 27.60
C TYR A 412 -27.81 15.96 29.07
N GLN A 413 -28.44 15.16 29.92
CA GLN A 413 -28.42 15.22 31.37
C GLN A 413 -28.54 13.79 31.91
N ASP A 414 -28.01 13.51 33.11
CA ASP A 414 -27.96 12.14 33.65
C ASP A 414 -29.35 11.54 33.91
N GLU A 415 -30.39 12.37 34.12
CA GLU A 415 -31.78 11.91 34.26
C GLU A 415 -32.31 11.25 32.98
N LEU A 416 -31.65 11.44 31.84
CA LEU A 416 -32.00 10.74 30.60
C LEU A 416 -31.85 9.22 30.76
N TRP A 417 -30.89 8.75 31.55
CA TRP A 417 -30.75 7.31 31.84
C TRP A 417 -32.02 6.75 32.48
N GLN A 418 -32.53 7.40 33.53
CA GLN A 418 -33.78 7.01 34.20
C GLN A 418 -34.95 6.95 33.22
N LYS A 419 -35.06 7.92 32.30
CA LYS A 419 -36.13 7.95 31.30
C LYS A 419 -36.03 6.82 30.27
N LEU A 420 -34.81 6.39 29.94
CA LEU A 420 -34.57 5.37 28.92
C LEU A 420 -34.55 3.95 29.49
N THR A 421 -34.12 3.77 30.72
CA THR A 421 -33.85 2.45 31.33
C THR A 421 -34.72 2.14 32.54
N GLY A 422 -35.37 3.15 33.12
CA GLY A 422 -36.07 3.04 34.41
C GLY A 422 -35.14 3.04 35.64
N ARG A 423 -33.84 3.30 35.46
CA ARG A 423 -32.82 3.26 36.51
C ARG A 423 -31.91 4.48 36.44
N ALA A 424 -31.47 4.99 37.59
CA ALA A 424 -30.54 6.11 37.62
C ALA A 424 -29.14 5.66 37.17
N LEU A 425 -28.36 6.56 36.58
CA LEU A 425 -27.02 6.22 36.05
C LEU A 425 -26.09 5.56 37.10
N PRO A 426 -25.99 6.03 38.37
CA PRO A 426 -25.19 5.36 39.38
C PRO A 426 -25.66 3.92 39.67
N GLU A 427 -26.98 3.68 39.67
CA GLU A 427 -27.55 2.34 39.89
C GLU A 427 -27.21 1.40 38.73
N LEU A 428 -27.32 1.87 37.49
CA LEU A 428 -26.90 1.13 36.30
C LEU A 428 -25.43 0.73 36.39
N GLY A 429 -24.57 1.63 36.88
CA GLY A 429 -23.15 1.35 37.08
C GLY A 429 -22.90 0.20 38.06
N GLU A 430 -23.65 0.15 39.16
CA GLU A 430 -23.54 -0.93 40.15
C GLU A 430 -24.13 -2.25 39.64
N ASP A 431 -25.26 -2.20 38.93
CA ASP A 431 -25.87 -3.40 38.34
C ASP A 431 -25.00 -3.99 37.22
N TRP A 432 -24.36 -3.13 36.42
CA TRP A 432 -23.35 -3.55 35.45
C TRP A 432 -22.18 -4.28 36.13
N LYS A 433 -21.59 -3.70 37.19
CA LYS A 433 -20.50 -4.35 37.95
C LYS A 433 -20.91 -5.72 38.49
N LYS A 434 -22.12 -5.85 39.05
CA LYS A 434 -22.65 -7.15 39.52
C LYS A 434 -22.74 -8.14 38.37
N SER A 435 -23.24 -7.72 37.21
CA SER A 435 -23.35 -8.60 36.03
C SER A 435 -22.00 -9.12 35.53
N LEU A 436 -20.91 -8.37 35.72
CA LEU A 436 -19.55 -8.81 35.37
C LEU A 436 -19.04 -9.92 36.31
N ILE A 437 -19.57 -10.00 37.53
CA ILE A 437 -19.25 -11.04 38.51
C ILE A 437 -20.09 -12.29 38.23
N GLU A 438 -21.37 -12.13 37.91
CA GLU A 438 -22.33 -13.22 37.72
C GLU A 438 -22.20 -13.96 36.38
N LYS A 439 -21.78 -13.29 35.30
CA LYS A 439 -21.58 -13.91 33.98
C LYS A 439 -20.36 -14.86 33.90
N ARG A 440 -19.73 -15.21 35.03
CA ARG A 440 -18.50 -16.00 35.08
C ARG A 440 -18.55 -17.17 36.03
#